data_AF-A0A942Y9I3-F1
#
_entry.id   AF-A0A942Y9I3-F1
#
_cell.length_a   1.000
_cell.length_b   1.000
_cell.length_c   1.000
_cell.angle_alpha   90.00
_cell.angle_beta   90.00
_cell.angle_gamma   90.00
#
_symmetry.space_group_name_H-M   'P 1'
#
loop_
_entity.id
_entity.type
_entity.pdbx_description
1 polymer ?
#
loop_
_entity_poly.entity_id
_entity_poly.type
_entity_poly.pdbx_seq_one_letter_code
_entity_poly.pdbx_strand_id
1 'polypeptide(L)'
;MSDIIRSSSAWWAQSSKHARMTAVGTTAIVLVLGLITWTVWASPSGPVSTAVHQALGVPTPKKKPTAAELQTKLTAAQREIWSLQGQLDSSTAQAGSRADQIAALKAQLADLQAQLGDAGSGGSTVARGASDTGSGSSGAGGGSGSGNGSSAAGGSGSGGTSGSGGGSGSSGGGGSAVTDPNTGPSKDPDAETPVSTPTKAEILGQTSRWYGLYTAQSPFNWAEYDEVSRQVGTATNMVGFFQGFDQDFNQNAVQRAWANGRLPMMTWESVPAQTGNDEPYVEGYTNADIVSGKFDAYLTAYAKALAANAQPLVIRFDHEMNGQWYNWSESTKQQNDPGSYVAMWKHVWQVFQDNGANDYAIWNWSPSRIDKLGNTKYQTLDYMANYYPGADYVDWVGMSGYYRDASEQPTFENTFGATLDQIRQIAPGKGIVLNEIGATETGGSVSDSQKSKWITSLFDALADPANDDVIGFAYFSEVATTIVDGKRTTNDWRLNSRSDSLAAFAEGIRRSDIDYDLQEVKQ
;
A
#
# COMPACT_ATOMS: atom_id res chain seq x y z
N MET A 1 -46.35 -7.04 -69.88
CA MET A 1 -45.52 -7.15 -71.10
C MET A 1 -44.28 -6.30 -70.80
N SER A 2 -43.16 -6.87 -70.33
CA SER A 2 -42.20 -7.71 -71.09
C SER A 2 -41.34 -6.84 -72.05
N ASP A 3 -40.00 -6.89 -72.14
CA ASP A 3 -38.97 -7.68 -71.44
C ASP A 3 -37.53 -7.09 -71.64
N ILE A 4 -36.63 -7.29 -70.65
CA ILE A 4 -35.17 -7.67 -70.70
C ILE A 4 -34.19 -7.10 -71.80
N ILE A 5 -32.94 -6.68 -71.42
CA ILE A 5 -31.58 -7.16 -71.91
C ILE A 5 -30.37 -6.19 -71.60
N ARG A 6 -29.16 -6.80 -71.50
CA ARG A 6 -27.78 -6.37 -71.05
C ARG A 6 -26.99 -5.49 -72.08
N SER A 7 -25.67 -5.11 -72.00
CA SER A 7 -24.43 -5.68 -71.36
C SER A 7 -23.15 -4.77 -71.36
N SER A 8 -22.11 -5.12 -70.55
CA SER A 8 -20.61 -5.13 -70.80
C SER A 8 -19.79 -3.89 -71.29
N SER A 9 -18.47 -3.66 -71.09
CA SER A 9 -17.41 -4.10 -70.12
C SER A 9 -15.98 -3.51 -70.44
N ALA A 10 -15.20 -3.11 -69.41
CA ALA A 10 -13.71 -3.20 -69.22
C ALA A 10 -12.61 -2.38 -70.01
N TRP A 11 -11.48 -2.15 -69.29
CA TRP A 11 -10.06 -1.87 -69.70
C TRP A 11 -9.73 -0.46 -70.30
N TRP A 12 -8.59 0.22 -70.10
CA TRP A 12 -7.14 -0.14 -70.20
C TRP A 12 -6.20 0.69 -69.26
N ALA A 13 -4.89 0.38 -69.26
CA ALA A 13 -3.76 1.25 -68.88
C ALA A 13 -2.59 1.03 -69.88
N GLN A 14 -1.41 1.69 -69.89
CA GLN A 14 -0.74 2.66 -68.99
C GLN A 14 0.35 3.42 -69.81
N SER A 15 0.75 4.67 -69.48
CA SER A 15 2.00 5.27 -70.03
C SER A 15 2.55 6.50 -69.30
N SER A 16 3.88 6.63 -69.26
CA SER A 16 4.66 7.65 -68.54
C SER A 16 5.12 8.82 -69.42
N LYS A 17 4.59 10.04 -69.19
CA LYS A 17 5.27 11.29 -69.64
C LYS A 17 4.88 12.60 -68.93
N HIS A 18 4.01 12.58 -67.92
CA HIS A 18 3.58 13.79 -67.18
C HIS A 18 4.31 14.06 -65.85
N ALA A 19 5.47 13.43 -65.60
CA ALA A 19 6.28 13.69 -64.40
C ALA A 19 6.67 15.18 -64.18
N ARG A 20 6.61 16.03 -65.23
CA ARG A 20 6.77 17.49 -65.11
C ARG A 20 5.47 18.26 -64.80
N MET A 21 4.29 17.74 -65.13
CA MET A 21 3.02 18.32 -64.67
C MET A 21 2.66 17.86 -63.26
N THR A 22 3.03 16.64 -62.87
CA THR A 22 2.91 16.20 -61.47
C THR A 22 3.73 17.11 -60.56
N ALA A 23 4.94 17.53 -60.96
CA ALA A 23 5.73 18.49 -60.18
C ALA A 23 5.00 19.83 -59.93
N VAL A 24 4.38 20.43 -60.97
CA VAL A 24 3.69 21.73 -60.85
C VAL A 24 2.32 21.59 -60.16
N GLY A 25 1.55 20.55 -60.49
CA GLY A 25 0.26 20.26 -59.85
C GLY A 25 0.41 19.93 -58.36
N THR A 26 1.42 19.13 -57.99
CA THR A 26 1.74 18.87 -56.58
C THR A 26 2.21 20.15 -55.89
N THR A 27 2.95 21.04 -56.55
CA THR A 27 3.33 22.34 -55.94
C THR A 27 2.10 23.21 -55.66
N ALA A 28 1.16 23.33 -56.59
CA ALA A 28 -0.07 24.10 -56.39
C ALA A 28 -1.00 23.49 -55.33
N ILE A 29 -1.13 22.15 -55.32
CA ILE A 29 -1.92 21.43 -54.31
C ILE A 29 -1.25 21.54 -52.93
N VAL A 30 0.07 21.48 -52.83
CA VAL A 30 0.81 21.70 -51.57
C VAL A 30 0.67 23.14 -51.08
N LEU A 31 0.59 24.14 -51.96
CA LEU A 31 0.32 25.54 -51.57
C LEU A 31 -1.11 25.74 -51.06
N VAL A 32 -2.11 25.13 -51.72
CA VAL A 32 -3.53 25.22 -51.30
C VAL A 32 -3.78 24.42 -50.02
N LEU A 33 -3.24 23.20 -49.91
CA LEU A 33 -3.26 22.42 -48.67
C LEU A 33 -2.47 23.12 -47.56
N GLY A 34 -1.36 23.80 -47.89
CA GLY A 34 -0.62 24.64 -46.94
C GLY A 34 -1.46 25.80 -46.40
N LEU A 35 -2.25 26.46 -47.25
CA LEU A 35 -3.18 27.53 -46.86
C LEU A 35 -4.36 27.05 -46.01
N ILE A 36 -4.93 25.89 -46.34
CA ILE A 36 -6.02 25.27 -45.55
C ILE A 36 -5.48 24.73 -44.22
N THR A 37 -4.32 24.09 -44.23
CA THR A 37 -3.66 23.60 -43.01
C THR A 37 -3.28 24.76 -42.10
N TRP A 38 -2.73 25.85 -42.66
CA TRP A 38 -2.45 27.07 -41.91
C TRP A 38 -3.74 27.66 -41.32
N THR A 39 -4.84 27.77 -42.05
CA THR A 39 -6.10 28.33 -41.51
C THR A 39 -6.80 27.44 -40.47
N VAL A 40 -6.68 26.12 -40.56
CA VAL A 40 -7.22 25.18 -39.54
C VAL A 40 -6.38 25.18 -38.25
N TRP A 41 -5.04 25.20 -38.36
CA TRP A 41 -4.17 25.51 -37.22
C TRP A 41 -4.40 26.94 -36.70
N ALA A 42 -4.81 27.89 -37.56
CA ALA A 42 -4.81 29.29 -37.21
C ALA A 42 -5.98 29.76 -36.33
N SER A 43 -7.13 29.09 -36.37
CA SER A 43 -8.28 29.39 -35.50
C SER A 43 -9.26 28.20 -35.42
N PRO A 44 -9.02 27.22 -34.52
CA PRO A 44 -9.80 25.98 -34.46
C PRO A 44 -11.27 26.13 -34.03
N SER A 45 -11.75 27.34 -33.72
CA SER A 45 -13.09 27.62 -33.20
C SER A 45 -13.90 28.60 -34.06
N GLY A 46 -13.58 28.71 -35.34
CA GLY A 46 -14.28 29.59 -36.29
C GLY A 46 -15.61 29.02 -36.82
N PRO A 47 -16.62 29.87 -37.16
CA PRO A 47 -17.95 29.41 -37.60
C PRO A 47 -17.96 28.50 -38.84
N VAL A 48 -16.99 28.67 -39.74
CA VAL A 48 -16.87 27.88 -40.97
C VAL A 48 -16.49 26.43 -40.67
N SER A 49 -15.66 26.18 -39.66
CA SER A 49 -15.36 24.82 -39.18
C SER A 49 -16.61 24.16 -38.60
N THR A 50 -17.38 24.89 -37.79
CA THR A 50 -18.62 24.39 -37.17
C THR A 50 -19.65 23.94 -38.22
N ALA A 51 -19.84 24.71 -39.28
CA ALA A 51 -20.76 24.38 -40.37
C ALA A 51 -20.37 23.11 -41.14
N VAL A 52 -19.07 22.82 -41.29
CA VAL A 52 -18.57 21.60 -41.94
C VAL A 52 -18.72 20.37 -41.04
N HIS A 53 -18.45 20.49 -39.73
CA HIS A 53 -18.64 19.38 -38.79
C HIS A 53 -20.11 18.92 -38.71
N GLN A 54 -21.06 19.86 -38.76
CA GLN A 54 -22.50 19.53 -38.77
C GLN A 54 -22.95 18.77 -40.02
N ALA A 55 -22.33 19.01 -41.18
CA ALA A 55 -22.65 18.30 -42.42
C ALA A 55 -22.14 16.85 -42.48
N LEU A 56 -21.22 16.47 -41.58
CA LEU A 56 -20.52 15.17 -41.60
C LEU A 56 -20.88 14.23 -40.43
N GLY A 57 -21.76 14.65 -39.51
CA GLY A 57 -22.35 13.74 -38.51
C GLY A 57 -21.41 13.25 -37.40
N VAL A 58 -20.33 13.97 -37.11
CA VAL A 58 -19.34 13.62 -36.07
C VAL A 58 -19.64 14.40 -34.78
N PRO A 59 -19.57 13.80 -33.58
CA PRO A 59 -19.80 14.51 -32.32
C PRO A 59 -18.82 15.68 -32.11
N THR A 60 -19.32 16.77 -31.52
CA THR A 60 -18.58 18.02 -31.33
C THR A 60 -17.33 17.86 -30.45
N PRO A 61 -16.19 18.47 -30.81
CA PRO A 61 -14.96 18.37 -30.03
C PRO A 61 -15.07 19.13 -28.71
N LYS A 62 -14.52 18.55 -27.63
CA LYS A 62 -14.35 19.25 -26.34
C LYS A 62 -13.47 20.49 -26.56
N LYS A 63 -13.83 21.60 -25.92
CA LYS A 63 -13.11 22.90 -25.96
C LYS A 63 -11.60 22.69 -25.74
N LYS A 64 -10.77 22.91 -26.77
CA LYS A 64 -9.30 22.85 -26.62
C LYS A 64 -8.84 23.92 -25.61
N PRO A 65 -7.87 23.63 -24.71
CA PRO A 65 -7.35 24.64 -23.80
C PRO A 65 -6.53 25.68 -24.57
N THR A 66 -6.54 26.92 -24.10
CA THR A 66 -5.76 28.02 -24.68
C THR A 66 -4.26 27.78 -24.52
N ALA A 67 -3.43 28.43 -25.36
CA ALA A 67 -1.97 28.34 -25.23
C ALA A 67 -1.47 28.78 -23.84
N ALA A 68 -2.14 29.72 -23.17
CA ALA A 68 -1.83 30.11 -21.80
C ALA A 68 -2.17 29.00 -20.77
N GLU A 69 -3.32 28.33 -20.91
CA GLU A 69 -3.71 27.19 -20.07
C GLU A 69 -2.78 25.98 -20.33
N LEU A 70 -2.40 25.73 -21.58
CA LEU A 70 -1.43 24.69 -21.96
C LEU A 70 -0.04 25.01 -21.43
N GLN A 71 0.46 26.26 -21.54
CA GLN A 71 1.76 26.66 -20.97
C GLN A 71 1.75 26.58 -19.44
N THR A 72 0.62 26.88 -18.79
CA THR A 72 0.44 26.74 -17.34
C THR A 72 0.50 25.26 -16.94
N LYS A 73 -0.21 24.38 -17.66
CA LYS A 73 -0.16 22.92 -17.45
C LYS A 73 1.22 22.32 -17.74
N LEU A 74 1.88 22.79 -18.80
CA LEU A 74 3.26 22.40 -19.15
C LEU A 74 4.23 22.75 -18.03
N THR A 75 4.15 23.98 -17.52
CA THR A 75 5.00 24.47 -16.42
C THR A 75 4.71 23.74 -15.10
N ALA A 76 3.43 23.41 -14.83
CA ALA A 76 3.04 22.60 -13.68
C ALA A 76 3.62 21.17 -13.78
N ALA A 77 3.40 20.48 -14.90
CA ALA A 77 3.90 19.13 -15.14
C ALA A 77 5.44 19.06 -15.15
N GLN A 78 6.14 20.07 -15.69
CA GLN A 78 7.61 20.14 -15.63
C GLN A 78 8.13 20.33 -14.19
N ARG A 79 7.42 21.14 -13.38
CA ARG A 79 7.76 21.33 -11.95
C ARG A 79 7.48 20.07 -11.12
N GLU A 80 6.39 19.37 -11.43
CA GLU A 80 6.01 18.09 -10.81
C GLU A 80 7.02 16.98 -11.17
N ILE A 81 7.43 16.89 -12.43
CA ILE A 81 8.50 15.96 -12.88
C ILE A 81 9.82 16.25 -12.15
N TRP A 82 10.23 17.51 -11.98
CA TRP A 82 11.43 17.85 -11.20
C TRP A 82 11.29 17.56 -9.71
N SER A 83 10.10 17.76 -9.12
CA SER A 83 9.81 17.37 -7.73
C SER A 83 9.92 15.85 -7.55
N LEU A 84 9.28 15.08 -8.43
CA LEU A 84 9.28 13.62 -8.38
C LEU A 84 10.66 13.02 -8.67
N GLN A 85 11.46 13.63 -9.53
CA GLN A 85 12.85 13.20 -9.75
C GLN A 85 13.75 13.53 -8.53
N GLY A 86 13.60 14.69 -7.91
CA GLY A 86 14.29 14.99 -6.64
C GLY A 86 13.89 14.05 -5.49
N GLN A 87 12.64 13.58 -5.46
CA GLN A 87 12.14 12.60 -4.49
C GLN A 87 12.45 11.13 -4.86
N LEU A 88 12.84 10.86 -6.10
CA LEU A 88 13.30 9.56 -6.59
C LEU A 88 14.77 9.34 -6.21
N ASP A 89 15.59 10.38 -6.37
CA ASP A 89 17.02 10.34 -6.00
C ASP A 89 17.25 10.26 -4.47
N SER A 90 16.21 10.52 -3.66
CA SER A 90 16.24 10.48 -2.19
C SER A 90 15.51 9.30 -1.54
N SER A 91 14.87 8.39 -2.29
CA SER A 91 14.07 7.29 -1.72
C SER A 91 13.93 6.08 -2.65
N THR A 92 14.38 4.90 -2.22
CA THR A 92 14.35 3.66 -3.03
C THR A 92 13.03 2.90 -3.02
N ALA A 93 12.21 2.99 -1.96
CA ALA A 93 11.04 2.12 -1.77
C ALA A 93 9.84 2.43 -2.70
N GLN A 94 9.70 3.67 -3.18
CA GLN A 94 8.65 4.06 -4.14
C GLN A 94 9.19 4.33 -5.55
N ALA A 95 10.43 3.91 -5.85
CA ALA A 95 11.09 4.23 -7.10
C ALA A 95 10.37 3.67 -8.34
N GLY A 96 9.78 2.47 -8.25
CA GLY A 96 9.04 1.82 -9.35
C GLY A 96 7.79 2.60 -9.76
N SER A 97 6.80 2.74 -8.86
CA SER A 97 5.54 3.41 -9.21
C SER A 97 5.72 4.88 -9.57
N ARG A 98 6.74 5.55 -8.99
CA ARG A 98 7.09 6.93 -9.35
C ARG A 98 7.80 7.01 -10.71
N ALA A 99 8.64 6.05 -11.08
CA ALA A 99 9.22 5.99 -12.42
C ALA A 99 8.15 5.79 -13.50
N ASP A 100 7.14 4.94 -13.25
CA ASP A 100 6.00 4.74 -14.15
C ASP A 100 5.11 5.98 -14.24
N GLN A 101 4.84 6.65 -13.12
CA GLN A 101 4.15 7.95 -13.10
C GLN A 101 4.94 9.02 -13.87
N ILE A 102 6.27 9.09 -13.70
CA ILE A 102 7.15 9.99 -14.46
C ILE A 102 7.12 9.64 -15.96
N ALA A 103 7.05 8.37 -16.34
CA ALA A 103 6.93 7.93 -17.74
C ALA A 103 5.57 8.33 -18.35
N ALA A 104 4.48 8.10 -17.62
CA ALA A 104 3.12 8.50 -18.02
C ALA A 104 3.00 10.04 -18.13
N LEU A 105 3.53 10.79 -17.16
CA LEU A 105 3.59 12.25 -17.19
C LEU A 105 4.44 12.75 -18.35
N LYS A 106 5.61 12.15 -18.64
CA LYS A 106 6.43 12.51 -19.82
C LYS A 106 5.71 12.24 -21.14
N ALA A 107 4.93 11.16 -21.24
CA ALA A 107 4.10 10.88 -22.41
C ALA A 107 2.96 11.91 -22.56
N GLN A 108 2.27 12.26 -21.48
CA GLN A 108 1.28 13.34 -21.46
C GLN A 108 1.90 14.72 -21.79
N LEU A 109 3.14 14.96 -21.37
CA LEU A 109 3.86 16.21 -21.65
C LEU A 109 4.27 16.29 -23.12
N ALA A 110 4.66 15.18 -23.73
CA ALA A 110 4.90 15.10 -25.18
C ALA A 110 3.61 15.31 -26.00
N ASP A 111 2.48 14.73 -25.57
CA ASP A 111 1.16 14.95 -26.17
C ASP A 111 0.71 16.43 -26.01
N LEU A 112 0.86 17.01 -24.82
CA LEU A 112 0.60 18.43 -24.57
C LEU A 112 1.54 19.36 -25.35
N GLN A 113 2.80 18.98 -25.58
CA GLN A 113 3.74 19.72 -26.43
C GLN A 113 3.36 19.62 -27.91
N ALA A 114 2.89 18.46 -28.37
CA ALA A 114 2.33 18.32 -29.72
C ALA A 114 1.06 19.18 -29.89
N GLN A 115 0.16 19.19 -28.91
CA GLN A 115 -1.07 19.99 -28.92
C GLN A 115 -0.83 21.50 -28.76
N LEU A 116 0.16 21.91 -27.98
CA LEU A 116 0.60 23.30 -27.84
C LEU A 116 1.32 23.77 -29.12
N GLY A 117 2.11 22.87 -29.73
CA GLY A 117 2.61 23.01 -31.09
C GLY A 117 1.45 23.34 -32.02
N ASP A 118 0.47 22.44 -32.14
CA ASP A 118 -0.75 22.55 -32.96
C ASP A 118 -1.63 23.79 -32.69
N ALA A 119 -1.47 24.45 -31.54
CA ALA A 119 -2.15 25.71 -31.21
C ALA A 119 -1.30 26.96 -31.53
N GLY A 120 0.00 26.81 -31.74
CA GLY A 120 0.98 27.89 -31.75
C GLY A 120 1.07 28.70 -33.05
N SER A 121 0.64 28.16 -34.21
CA SER A 121 0.63 28.93 -35.48
C SER A 121 -0.68 29.68 -35.75
N GLY A 122 -1.47 29.94 -34.70
CA GLY A 122 -2.81 30.50 -34.84
C GLY A 122 -3.22 31.74 -34.06
N GLY A 123 -3.43 32.83 -34.81
CA GLY A 123 -4.65 33.61 -34.62
C GLY A 123 -4.52 34.97 -33.94
N SER A 124 -3.56 35.81 -34.32
CA SER A 124 -3.58 37.23 -33.95
C SER A 124 -4.50 38.06 -34.87
N THR A 125 -5.47 38.83 -34.33
CA THR A 125 -5.62 40.31 -34.54
C THR A 125 -6.90 40.98 -33.96
N VAL A 126 -6.74 41.77 -32.89
CA VAL A 126 -7.04 43.23 -32.73
C VAL A 126 -8.48 43.88 -32.93
N ALA A 127 -8.94 44.60 -31.87
CA ALA A 127 -9.51 45.99 -31.80
C ALA A 127 -11.01 46.37 -31.49
N ARG A 128 -11.12 47.34 -30.54
CA ARG A 128 -12.13 48.45 -30.34
C ARG A 128 -13.60 48.09 -29.97
N GLY A 129 -14.38 48.88 -29.22
CA GLY A 129 -14.10 50.10 -28.41
C GLY A 129 -15.32 51.03 -28.17
N ALA A 130 -15.49 51.52 -26.92
CA ALA A 130 -16.26 52.71 -26.45
C ALA A 130 -17.82 52.75 -26.34
N SER A 131 -18.31 53.08 -25.12
CA SER A 131 -19.38 54.05 -24.69
C SER A 131 -20.76 54.12 -25.41
N ASP A 132 -21.94 54.31 -24.80
CA ASP A 132 -22.36 55.14 -23.64
C ASP A 132 -23.88 54.94 -23.30
N THR A 133 -24.36 55.57 -22.21
CA THR A 133 -25.74 55.93 -21.77
C THR A 133 -27.01 55.43 -22.48
N GLY A 134 -28.10 55.17 -21.72
CA GLY A 134 -29.47 55.38 -22.23
C GLY A 134 -30.61 54.61 -21.54
N SER A 135 -31.43 55.32 -20.77
CA SER A 135 -32.67 54.89 -20.09
C SER A 135 -33.78 54.21 -20.94
N GLY A 136 -34.50 53.25 -20.33
CA GLY A 136 -35.95 53.43 -20.13
C GLY A 136 -36.98 52.56 -20.88
N SER A 137 -37.90 51.98 -20.08
CA SER A 137 -39.35 51.85 -20.33
C SER A 137 -39.97 50.68 -21.15
N SER A 138 -40.94 50.03 -20.48
CA SER A 138 -42.27 49.57 -20.96
C SER A 138 -42.47 48.39 -21.93
N GLY A 139 -43.53 47.60 -21.65
CA GLY A 139 -44.24 46.69 -22.58
C GLY A 139 -43.98 45.20 -22.30
N ALA A 140 -44.77 44.42 -21.53
CA ALA A 140 -46.22 44.18 -21.45
C ALA A 140 -46.73 43.02 -22.33
N GLY A 141 -47.60 42.17 -21.75
CA GLY A 141 -48.25 41.01 -22.39
C GLY A 141 -47.52 39.67 -22.13
N GLY A 142 -48.12 38.62 -21.57
CA GLY A 142 -49.49 38.42 -21.09
C GLY A 142 -50.10 37.13 -21.68
N GLY A 143 -50.69 36.26 -20.84
CA GLY A 143 -51.41 35.06 -21.30
C GLY A 143 -51.38 33.91 -20.29
N SER A 144 -52.56 33.50 -19.83
CA SER A 144 -52.77 32.47 -18.79
C SER A 144 -53.58 31.29 -19.32
N GLY A 145 -53.53 30.16 -18.59
CA GLY A 145 -54.51 29.07 -18.67
C GLY A 145 -53.90 27.74 -19.18
N SER A 146 -53.90 26.61 -18.47
CA SER A 146 -54.86 25.93 -17.56
C SER A 146 -55.66 24.83 -18.28
N GLY A 147 -55.58 23.59 -17.77
CA GLY A 147 -56.32 22.42 -18.25
C GLY A 147 -55.40 21.20 -18.47
N ASN A 148 -55.61 19.97 -17.96
CA ASN A 148 -56.33 19.32 -16.85
C ASN A 148 -56.67 17.89 -17.31
N GLY A 149 -56.44 16.88 -16.46
CA GLY A 149 -56.87 15.48 -16.61
C GLY A 149 -55.87 14.52 -17.29
N SER A 150 -55.97 13.18 -17.10
CA SER A 150 -56.63 12.35 -16.07
C SER A 150 -56.38 10.84 -16.34
N SER A 151 -56.68 9.96 -15.38
CA SER A 151 -56.70 8.46 -15.41
C SER A 151 -55.34 7.72 -15.54
N ALA A 152 -54.95 6.70 -14.73
CA ALA A 152 -55.58 5.54 -14.05
C ALA A 152 -55.56 4.24 -14.93
N ALA A 153 -55.43 2.98 -14.45
CA ALA A 153 -55.26 2.36 -13.10
C ALA A 153 -54.72 0.90 -13.18
N GLY A 154 -54.41 0.28 -12.02
CA GLY A 154 -54.38 -1.19 -11.78
C GLY A 154 -53.03 -1.92 -11.97
N GLY A 155 -52.69 -3.03 -11.28
CA GLY A 155 -53.33 -3.67 -10.11
C GLY A 155 -52.93 -5.15 -9.88
N SER A 156 -52.64 -5.54 -8.62
CA SER A 156 -52.63 -6.92 -8.04
C SER A 156 -51.56 -7.97 -8.44
N GLY A 157 -51.11 -8.82 -7.48
CA GLY A 157 -50.44 -10.10 -7.83
C GLY A 157 -49.49 -10.86 -6.85
N SER A 158 -49.92 -11.20 -5.62
CA SER A 158 -49.58 -12.42 -4.81
C SER A 158 -48.29 -13.30 -4.99
N GLY A 159 -47.69 -13.71 -3.85
CA GLY A 159 -46.91 -14.96 -3.66
C GLY A 159 -45.38 -14.80 -3.66
N GLY A 160 -44.56 -15.56 -2.91
CA GLY A 160 -44.83 -16.64 -1.95
C GLY A 160 -43.53 -17.09 -1.23
N THR A 161 -43.68 -17.87 -0.14
CA THR A 161 -42.65 -18.40 0.78
C THR A 161 -41.36 -18.99 0.19
N SER A 162 -40.22 -18.75 0.86
CA SER A 162 -39.29 -19.81 1.29
C SER A 162 -38.30 -19.33 2.36
N GLY A 163 -38.09 -20.13 3.40
CA GLY A 163 -37.01 -19.95 4.38
C GLY A 163 -36.32 -21.30 4.61
N SER A 164 -34.99 -21.31 4.54
CA SER A 164 -34.05 -22.38 4.93
C SER A 164 -32.64 -21.89 4.57
N GLY A 165 -31.58 -22.16 5.32
CA GLY A 165 -31.50 -22.81 6.63
C GLY A 165 -30.06 -22.74 7.15
N GLY A 166 -29.87 -22.64 8.46
CA GLY A 166 -28.53 -22.66 9.05
C GLY A 166 -27.90 -24.05 8.95
N GLY A 167 -26.74 -24.16 8.30
CA GLY A 167 -25.97 -25.38 8.19
C GLY A 167 -24.84 -25.44 9.21
N SER A 168 -25.14 -25.91 10.43
CA SER A 168 -24.11 -26.22 11.43
C SER A 168 -23.44 -27.56 11.10
N GLY A 169 -22.18 -27.53 10.66
CA GLY A 169 -21.32 -28.71 10.49
C GLY A 169 -20.30 -28.80 11.62
N SER A 170 -20.16 -29.98 12.25
CA SER A 170 -19.22 -30.21 13.35
C SER A 170 -18.11 -31.19 12.95
N SER A 171 -16.89 -30.86 13.40
CA SER A 171 -15.79 -31.76 13.76
C SER A 171 -15.18 -32.68 12.68
N GLY A 172 -14.14 -32.18 12.03
CA GLY A 172 -12.84 -32.86 11.93
C GLY A 172 -11.81 -32.00 12.67
N GLY A 173 -10.83 -32.61 13.36
CA GLY A 173 -9.94 -31.90 14.29
C GLY A 173 -8.81 -31.09 13.63
N GLY A 174 -9.15 -30.02 12.92
CA GLY A 174 -8.24 -28.91 12.62
C GLY A 174 -8.39 -27.80 13.65
N GLY A 175 -7.42 -26.88 13.71
CA GLY A 175 -7.51 -25.71 14.58
C GLY A 175 -8.63 -24.78 14.13
N SER A 176 -9.40 -24.22 15.06
CA SER A 176 -10.44 -23.25 14.69
C SER A 176 -9.79 -21.89 14.40
N ALA A 177 -9.31 -21.73 13.17
CA ALA A 177 -8.79 -20.44 12.71
C ALA A 177 -9.91 -19.39 12.71
N VAL A 178 -9.60 -18.16 13.17
CA VAL A 178 -10.62 -17.11 13.32
C VAL A 178 -10.64 -16.14 12.14
N THR A 179 -9.60 -16.16 11.31
CA THR A 179 -9.53 -15.43 10.02
C THR A 179 -10.07 -16.26 8.86
N ASP A 180 -10.38 -15.60 7.73
CA ASP A 180 -10.55 -16.23 6.41
C ASP A 180 -9.75 -15.41 5.37
N PRO A 181 -8.43 -15.70 5.20
CA PRO A 181 -7.54 -14.91 4.37
C PRO A 181 -7.94 -14.87 2.90
N ASN A 182 -8.00 -13.68 2.31
CA ASN A 182 -8.26 -13.54 0.89
C ASN A 182 -7.10 -14.16 0.07
N THR A 183 -7.45 -15.17 -0.71
CA THR A 183 -6.56 -16.01 -1.52
C THR A 183 -6.35 -15.48 -2.94
N GLY A 184 -7.22 -14.57 -3.38
CA GLY A 184 -7.10 -13.85 -4.65
C GLY A 184 -6.44 -12.48 -4.49
N PRO A 185 -6.51 -11.63 -5.53
CA PRO A 185 -6.11 -10.23 -5.43
C PRO A 185 -6.80 -9.53 -4.27
N SER A 186 -6.05 -8.71 -3.54
CA SER A 186 -6.56 -8.02 -2.37
C SER A 186 -7.61 -6.98 -2.76
N LYS A 187 -8.59 -6.82 -1.88
CA LYS A 187 -9.75 -5.94 -2.06
C LYS A 187 -9.68 -4.78 -1.08
N ASP A 188 -10.31 -3.68 -1.45
CA ASP A 188 -10.56 -2.57 -0.55
C ASP A 188 -11.92 -2.79 0.14
N PRO A 189 -12.13 -2.28 1.37
CA PRO A 189 -13.40 -2.45 2.08
C PRO A 189 -14.55 -1.80 1.29
N ASP A 190 -15.66 -2.52 1.19
CA ASP A 190 -16.91 -2.00 0.63
C ASP A 190 -17.61 -1.10 1.66
N ALA A 191 -18.08 0.07 1.22
CA ALA A 191 -18.80 1.02 2.07
C ALA A 191 -20.21 0.52 2.44
N GLU A 192 -20.80 -0.39 1.66
CA GLU A 192 -22.15 -0.94 1.92
C GLU A 192 -22.11 -2.21 2.78
N THR A 193 -20.96 -2.89 2.87
CA THR A 193 -20.81 -4.19 3.55
C THR A 193 -19.80 -4.11 4.70
N PRO A 194 -20.23 -3.99 5.97
CA PRO A 194 -19.33 -3.97 7.12
C PRO A 194 -18.45 -5.23 7.18
N VAL A 195 -17.14 -5.03 7.31
CA VAL A 195 -16.16 -6.11 7.45
C VAL A 195 -16.30 -6.73 8.84
N SER A 196 -16.80 -7.95 8.91
CA SER A 196 -16.84 -8.75 10.14
C SER A 196 -15.43 -9.09 10.60
N THR A 197 -15.09 -8.82 11.86
CA THR A 197 -13.79 -9.12 12.45
C THR A 197 -13.95 -9.96 13.71
N PRO A 198 -13.06 -10.94 13.97
CA PRO A 198 -13.00 -11.62 15.25
C PRO A 198 -12.80 -10.64 16.41
N THR A 199 -13.26 -11.02 17.60
CA THR A 199 -12.95 -10.31 18.85
C THR A 199 -11.48 -10.54 19.24
N LYS A 200 -10.95 -9.65 20.09
CA LYS A 200 -9.62 -9.84 20.70
C LYS A 200 -9.49 -11.21 21.38
N ALA A 201 -10.53 -11.68 22.09
CA ALA A 201 -10.52 -12.98 22.75
C ALA A 201 -10.40 -14.16 21.76
N GLU A 202 -11.09 -14.11 20.63
CA GLU A 202 -10.98 -15.11 19.56
C GLU A 202 -9.59 -15.11 18.91
N ILE A 203 -9.01 -13.92 18.68
CA ILE A 203 -7.64 -13.79 18.13
C ILE A 203 -6.59 -14.36 19.08
N LEU A 204 -6.70 -14.07 20.39
CA LEU A 204 -5.79 -14.60 21.41
C LEU A 204 -5.99 -16.11 21.65
N GLY A 205 -7.18 -16.64 21.41
CA GLY A 205 -7.52 -18.06 21.50
C GLY A 205 -7.28 -18.87 20.21
N GLN A 206 -6.81 -18.24 19.13
CA GLN A 206 -6.60 -18.91 17.86
C GLN A 206 -5.47 -19.96 17.97
N THR A 207 -5.74 -21.19 17.51
CA THR A 207 -4.76 -22.29 17.52
C THR A 207 -3.99 -22.43 16.20
N SER A 208 -4.51 -21.89 15.09
CA SER A 208 -3.74 -21.75 13.84
C SER A 208 -2.66 -20.69 13.98
N ARG A 209 -1.45 -20.94 13.44
CA ARG A 209 -0.34 -20.00 13.54
C ARG A 209 -0.55 -18.76 12.66
N TRP A 210 0.12 -17.67 13.02
CA TRP A 210 0.13 -16.43 12.24
C TRP A 210 1.25 -16.46 11.18
N TYR A 211 0.87 -16.23 9.93
CA TYR A 211 1.77 -15.95 8.82
C TYR A 211 1.53 -14.52 8.33
N GLY A 212 2.45 -13.64 8.72
CA GLY A 212 2.50 -12.25 8.35
C GLY A 212 3.54 -11.95 7.28
N LEU A 213 3.34 -10.83 6.60
CA LEU A 213 4.26 -10.26 5.62
C LEU A 213 4.30 -8.74 5.80
N TYR A 214 5.49 -8.16 5.71
CA TYR A 214 5.70 -6.75 5.42
C TYR A 214 6.18 -6.63 3.96
N THR A 215 5.59 -5.70 3.22
CA THR A 215 6.14 -5.20 1.95
C THR A 215 6.12 -3.67 1.98
N ALA A 216 6.88 -3.03 1.08
CA ALA A 216 7.23 -1.62 1.18
C ALA A 216 6.04 -0.64 1.23
N GLN A 217 4.83 -1.10 0.88
CA GLN A 217 3.59 -0.32 0.88
C GLN A 217 2.39 -1.05 1.54
N SER A 218 2.57 -2.18 2.22
CA SER A 218 1.44 -2.85 2.89
C SER A 218 0.95 -2.06 4.12
N PRO A 219 -0.36 -2.00 4.42
CA PRO A 219 -1.54 -2.41 3.63
C PRO A 219 -2.06 -1.30 2.67
N PHE A 220 -1.31 -0.22 2.48
CA PHE A 220 -1.70 0.97 1.70
C PHE A 220 -1.78 0.71 0.19
N ASN A 221 -0.94 -0.19 -0.33
CA ASN A 221 -0.99 -0.70 -1.70
C ASN A 221 -0.67 -2.20 -1.69
N TRP A 222 -1.55 -2.99 -2.31
CA TRP A 222 -1.46 -4.45 -2.32
C TRP A 222 -0.63 -5.04 -3.46
N ALA A 223 -0.20 -4.27 -4.46
CA ALA A 223 0.39 -4.83 -5.69
C ALA A 223 1.64 -5.70 -5.45
N GLU A 224 2.57 -5.25 -4.61
CA GLU A 224 3.75 -6.05 -4.24
C GLU A 224 3.40 -7.22 -3.32
N TYR A 225 2.47 -6.98 -2.38
CA TYR A 225 2.01 -7.95 -1.39
C TYR A 225 1.31 -9.16 -2.05
N ASP A 226 0.40 -8.89 -2.97
CA ASP A 226 -0.32 -9.88 -3.76
C ASP A 226 0.62 -10.65 -4.68
N GLU A 227 1.61 -9.98 -5.29
CA GLU A 227 2.60 -10.63 -6.14
C GLU A 227 3.50 -11.60 -5.34
N VAL A 228 3.98 -11.19 -4.16
CA VAL A 228 4.74 -12.09 -3.27
C VAL A 228 3.86 -13.25 -2.77
N SER A 229 2.63 -12.97 -2.35
CA SER A 229 1.68 -13.99 -1.88
C SER A 229 1.37 -15.02 -2.98
N ARG A 230 1.15 -14.56 -4.21
CA ARG A 230 0.93 -15.37 -5.42
C ARG A 230 2.15 -16.21 -5.80
N GLN A 231 3.35 -15.67 -5.62
CA GLN A 231 4.62 -16.36 -5.88
C GLN A 231 4.92 -17.45 -4.83
N VAL A 232 4.59 -17.20 -3.55
CA VAL A 232 4.69 -18.18 -2.46
C VAL A 232 3.63 -19.28 -2.60
N GLY A 233 2.41 -18.91 -3.02
CA GLY A 233 1.29 -19.83 -3.23
C GLY A 233 0.43 -20.08 -1.98
N THR A 234 0.66 -19.34 -0.89
CA THR A 234 -0.09 -19.45 0.38
C THR A 234 -0.50 -18.05 0.83
N ALA A 235 -1.76 -17.89 1.23
CA ALA A 235 -2.28 -16.62 1.73
C ALA A 235 -1.79 -16.34 3.15
N THR A 236 -1.47 -15.08 3.43
CA THR A 236 -1.14 -14.56 4.76
C THR A 236 -2.41 -14.27 5.56
N ASN A 237 -2.41 -14.59 6.86
CA ASN A 237 -3.48 -14.20 7.80
C ASN A 237 -3.10 -13.00 8.70
N MET A 238 -1.93 -12.39 8.46
CA MET A 238 -1.45 -11.18 9.14
C MET A 238 -0.77 -10.22 8.15
N VAL A 239 -0.82 -8.91 8.40
CA VAL A 239 -0.12 -7.90 7.60
C VAL A 239 0.59 -6.89 8.48
N GLY A 240 1.87 -6.66 8.19
CA GLY A 240 2.71 -5.70 8.90
C GLY A 240 2.70 -4.31 8.26
N PHE A 241 2.76 -3.27 9.10
CA PHE A 241 3.06 -1.89 8.71
C PHE A 241 3.67 -1.09 9.89
N PHE A 242 4.11 0.14 9.60
CA PHE A 242 4.72 1.05 10.56
C PHE A 242 3.91 2.36 10.65
N GLN A 243 3.83 2.96 11.84
CA GLN A 243 3.35 4.33 12.07
C GLN A 243 4.23 5.05 13.10
N GLY A 244 4.34 6.38 12.97
CA GLY A 244 4.98 7.25 13.95
C GLY A 244 3.96 8.05 14.79
N PHE A 245 4.46 8.73 15.82
CA PHE A 245 3.70 9.59 16.73
C PHE A 245 3.28 10.96 16.14
N ASP A 246 3.57 11.19 14.85
CA ASP A 246 3.08 12.33 14.06
C ASP A 246 1.86 11.96 13.17
N GLN A 247 1.34 10.74 13.27
CA GLN A 247 0.24 10.23 12.46
C GLN A 247 -0.98 9.85 13.30
N ASP A 248 -2.16 10.28 12.85
CA ASP A 248 -3.45 9.82 13.39
C ASP A 248 -3.64 8.31 13.17
N PHE A 249 -4.57 7.73 13.94
CA PHE A 249 -4.97 6.32 13.80
C PHE A 249 -5.44 5.99 12.38
N ASN A 250 -4.73 5.08 11.72
CA ASN A 250 -5.03 4.73 10.34
C ASN A 250 -6.14 3.67 10.23
N GLN A 251 -7.38 4.10 10.44
CA GLN A 251 -8.58 3.29 10.27
C GLN A 251 -8.61 2.53 8.92
N ASN A 252 -8.20 3.19 7.83
CA ASN A 252 -8.16 2.57 6.51
C ASN A 252 -7.17 1.39 6.43
N ALA A 253 -6.01 1.48 7.09
CA ALA A 253 -5.05 0.38 7.14
C ALA A 253 -5.64 -0.87 7.80
N VAL A 254 -6.30 -0.68 8.95
CA VAL A 254 -6.98 -1.75 9.71
C VAL A 254 -8.13 -2.35 8.91
N GLN A 255 -9.00 -1.51 8.32
CA GLN A 255 -10.14 -1.98 7.54
C GLN A 255 -9.72 -2.71 6.26
N ARG A 256 -8.68 -2.23 5.56
CA ARG A 256 -8.12 -2.91 4.37
C ARG A 256 -7.51 -4.26 4.74
N ALA A 257 -6.82 -4.37 5.88
CA ALA A 257 -6.29 -5.65 6.36
C ALA A 257 -7.42 -6.66 6.61
N TRP A 258 -8.43 -6.26 7.39
CA TRP A 258 -9.57 -7.12 7.72
C TRP A 258 -10.47 -7.45 6.51
N ALA A 259 -10.62 -6.55 5.54
CA ALA A 259 -11.33 -6.84 4.28
C ALA A 259 -10.68 -7.97 3.46
N ASN A 260 -9.46 -8.36 3.82
CA ASN A 260 -8.71 -9.47 3.24
C ASN A 260 -8.43 -10.60 4.25
N GLY A 261 -9.15 -10.63 5.38
CA GLY A 261 -8.99 -11.66 6.41
C GLY A 261 -7.63 -11.65 7.10
N ARG A 262 -6.94 -10.51 7.13
CA ARG A 262 -5.60 -10.38 7.73
C ARG A 262 -5.67 -9.57 9.00
N LEU A 263 -5.10 -10.09 10.10
CA LEU A 263 -4.85 -9.36 11.33
C LEU A 263 -3.80 -8.25 11.06
N PRO A 264 -4.15 -6.96 11.19
CA PRO A 264 -3.15 -5.89 11.10
C PRO A 264 -2.20 -5.93 12.31
N MET A 265 -0.89 -5.92 12.03
CA MET A 265 0.16 -5.65 13.00
C MET A 265 0.85 -4.33 12.68
N MET A 266 0.69 -3.38 13.59
CA MET A 266 1.29 -2.07 13.53
C MET A 266 2.51 -2.03 14.43
N THR A 267 3.69 -1.84 13.85
CA THR A 267 4.83 -1.29 14.58
C THR A 267 4.53 0.18 14.83
N TRP A 268 4.43 0.57 16.09
CA TRP A 268 4.14 1.96 16.45
C TRP A 268 5.34 2.55 17.17
N GLU A 269 5.91 3.58 16.57
CA GLU A 269 7.17 4.18 16.99
C GLU A 269 6.91 5.54 17.63
N SER A 270 7.46 5.77 18.82
CA SER A 270 7.29 7.00 19.60
C SER A 270 8.07 8.21 19.07
N VAL A 271 8.21 8.31 17.75
CA VAL A 271 8.90 9.38 17.01
C VAL A 271 8.12 9.71 15.71
N PRO A 272 8.38 10.83 15.03
CA PRO A 272 7.77 11.10 13.73
C PRO A 272 8.12 10.01 12.70
N ALA A 273 7.19 9.63 11.83
CA ALA A 273 7.30 8.53 10.87
C ALA A 273 8.32 8.74 9.74
N GLN A 274 9.01 9.89 9.71
CA GLN A 274 10.12 10.21 8.81
C GLN A 274 11.47 10.31 9.55
N THR A 275 11.51 9.89 10.83
CA THR A 275 12.74 9.70 11.59
C THR A 275 13.59 8.64 10.91
N GLY A 276 14.91 8.86 10.85
CA GLY A 276 15.82 7.91 10.23
C GLY A 276 15.97 6.63 11.05
N ASN A 277 16.13 5.49 10.38
CA ASN A 277 16.61 4.28 11.05
C ASN A 277 17.95 4.58 11.75
N ASP A 278 18.15 3.97 12.92
CA ASP A 278 19.30 4.20 13.80
C ASP A 278 19.44 5.63 14.37
N GLU A 279 18.41 6.48 14.24
CA GLU A 279 18.36 7.80 14.89
C GLU A 279 18.08 7.64 16.40
N PRO A 280 19.06 7.94 17.27
CA PRO A 280 19.02 7.50 18.66
C PRO A 280 18.44 8.53 19.61
N TYR A 281 18.09 9.73 19.14
CA TYR A 281 17.55 10.80 19.96
C TYR A 281 16.76 11.75 19.08
N VAL A 282 15.51 11.98 19.45
CA VAL A 282 14.62 12.94 18.79
C VAL A 282 14.12 13.92 19.85
N GLU A 283 14.39 15.22 19.66
CA GLU A 283 14.06 16.25 20.64
C GLU A 283 12.55 16.33 20.91
N GLY A 284 12.16 16.19 22.18
CA GLY A 284 10.77 16.23 22.63
C GLY A 284 10.01 14.89 22.57
N TYR A 285 10.69 13.80 22.22
CA TYR A 285 10.13 12.45 22.13
C TYR A 285 10.82 11.45 23.08
N THR A 286 11.48 11.90 24.15
CA THR A 286 12.06 10.98 25.14
C THR A 286 10.97 10.20 25.88
N ASN A 287 11.33 9.07 26.50
CA ASN A 287 10.41 8.29 27.34
C ASN A 287 9.80 9.17 28.45
N ALA A 288 10.58 10.12 28.98
CA ALA A 288 10.13 11.10 29.98
C ALA A 288 9.16 12.14 29.39
N ASP A 289 9.31 12.57 28.13
CA ASP A 289 8.37 13.47 27.46
C ASP A 289 6.98 12.82 27.37
N ILE A 290 6.92 11.55 27.01
CA ILE A 290 5.68 10.79 26.87
C ILE A 290 5.04 10.54 28.24
N VAL A 291 5.80 10.05 29.22
CA VAL A 291 5.33 9.84 30.61
C VAL A 291 4.89 11.14 31.29
N SER A 292 5.44 12.30 30.89
CA SER A 292 5.00 13.60 31.42
C SER A 292 3.62 14.06 30.93
N GLY A 293 2.98 13.30 30.05
CA GLY A 293 1.64 13.56 29.52
C GLY A 293 1.61 14.49 28.31
N LYS A 294 2.76 14.87 27.73
CA LYS A 294 2.82 15.76 26.55
C LYS A 294 2.06 15.20 25.34
N PHE A 295 2.00 13.88 25.23
CA PHE A 295 1.33 13.17 24.15
C PHE A 295 -0.10 12.73 24.50
N ASP A 296 -0.61 12.96 25.71
CA ASP A 296 -1.88 12.38 26.16
C ASP A 296 -3.09 12.83 25.34
N ALA A 297 -3.07 14.05 24.80
CA ALA A 297 -4.11 14.53 23.90
C ALA A 297 -4.13 13.74 22.57
N TYR A 298 -2.94 13.44 22.03
CA TYR A 298 -2.76 12.60 20.84
C TYR A 298 -3.14 11.15 21.14
N LEU A 299 -2.58 10.55 22.19
CA LEU A 299 -2.87 9.17 22.61
C LEU A 299 -4.36 8.96 22.93
N THR A 300 -5.02 9.93 23.55
CA THR A 300 -6.47 9.91 23.82
C THR A 300 -7.29 9.96 22.53
N ALA A 301 -6.89 10.79 21.56
CA ALA A 301 -7.57 10.84 20.25
C ALA A 301 -7.37 9.52 19.48
N TYR A 302 -6.15 8.99 19.49
CA TYR A 302 -5.78 7.72 18.87
C TYR A 302 -6.57 6.54 19.47
N ALA A 303 -6.58 6.42 20.80
CA ALA A 303 -7.32 5.39 21.53
C ALA A 303 -8.83 5.45 21.25
N LYS A 304 -9.42 6.66 21.25
CA LYS A 304 -10.84 6.84 20.89
C LYS A 304 -11.14 6.47 19.44
N ALA A 305 -10.23 6.76 18.52
CA ALA A 305 -10.38 6.39 17.11
C ALA A 305 -10.31 4.87 16.91
N LEU A 306 -9.41 4.17 17.61
CA LEU A 306 -9.36 2.70 17.64
C LEU A 306 -10.65 2.11 18.24
N ALA A 307 -11.08 2.58 19.41
CA ALA A 307 -12.32 2.12 20.04
C ALA A 307 -13.56 2.36 19.15
N ALA A 308 -13.61 3.49 18.43
CA ALA A 308 -14.69 3.79 17.48
C ALA A 308 -14.62 2.96 16.18
N ASN A 309 -13.43 2.51 15.76
CA ASN A 309 -13.28 1.59 14.63
C ASN A 309 -13.75 0.17 14.98
N ALA A 310 -13.64 -0.23 16.24
CA ALA A 310 -14.16 -1.49 16.77
C ALA A 310 -13.64 -2.78 16.09
N GLN A 311 -12.47 -2.72 15.45
CA GLN A 311 -11.78 -3.87 14.86
C GLN A 311 -10.39 -4.03 15.51
N PRO A 312 -9.97 -5.24 15.92
CA PRO A 312 -8.69 -5.42 16.60
C PRO A 312 -7.45 -5.15 15.73
N LEU A 313 -6.33 -4.83 16.38
CA LEU A 313 -5.01 -4.83 15.77
C LEU A 313 -3.92 -5.17 16.79
N VAL A 314 -2.79 -5.67 16.31
CA VAL A 314 -1.59 -5.89 17.13
C VAL A 314 -0.77 -4.61 17.17
N ILE A 315 -0.52 -4.08 18.36
CA ILE A 315 0.37 -2.93 18.59
C ILE A 315 1.72 -3.47 19.05
N ARG A 316 2.72 -3.43 18.16
CA ARG A 316 4.13 -3.66 18.46
C ARG A 316 4.77 -2.30 18.78
N PHE A 317 4.45 -1.78 19.96
CA PHE A 317 4.90 -0.47 20.43
C PHE A 317 6.40 -0.48 20.74
N ASP A 318 7.16 0.47 20.21
CA ASP A 318 8.57 0.74 20.53
C ASP A 318 9.42 -0.55 20.64
N HIS A 319 9.41 -1.30 19.53
CA HIS A 319 10.13 -2.55 19.32
C HIS A 319 11.65 -2.43 19.50
N GLU A 320 12.34 -3.55 19.73
CA GLU A 320 13.80 -3.60 19.84
C GLU A 320 14.40 -2.69 20.93
N MET A 321 13.60 -2.39 21.97
CA MET A 321 13.95 -1.52 23.08
C MET A 321 15.28 -1.88 23.78
N ASN A 322 15.61 -3.18 23.83
CA ASN A 322 16.85 -3.73 24.38
C ASN A 322 18.10 -3.35 23.56
N GLY A 323 17.94 -2.86 22.33
CA GLY A 323 18.95 -2.24 21.49
C GLY A 323 19.44 -0.89 22.01
N GLN A 324 20.18 -0.17 21.17
CA GLN A 324 20.75 1.16 21.46
C GLN A 324 20.70 2.10 20.24
N TRP A 325 19.90 1.74 19.23
CA TRP A 325 19.79 2.44 17.94
C TRP A 325 18.56 3.34 17.86
N TYR A 326 17.43 2.95 18.46
CA TYR A 326 16.20 3.75 18.48
C TYR A 326 16.12 4.73 19.64
N ASN A 327 15.28 5.76 19.49
CA ASN A 327 15.07 6.83 20.46
C ASN A 327 14.50 6.37 21.81
N TRP A 328 13.70 5.30 21.85
CA TRP A 328 13.06 4.79 23.08
C TRP A 328 13.92 3.85 23.93
N SER A 329 15.07 3.38 23.43
CA SER A 329 16.00 2.55 24.20
C SER A 329 16.54 3.28 25.44
N GLU A 330 16.98 2.54 26.46
CA GLU A 330 17.51 3.16 27.70
C GLU A 330 19.03 3.35 27.60
N SER A 331 19.46 4.60 27.40
CA SER A 331 20.89 4.98 27.47
C SER A 331 21.09 6.50 27.53
N THR A 332 22.31 6.93 27.88
CA THR A 332 22.73 8.33 27.83
C THR A 332 22.73 8.94 26.42
N LYS A 333 22.76 8.11 25.36
CA LYS A 333 22.68 8.55 23.94
C LYS A 333 21.24 8.94 23.58
N GLN A 334 20.27 8.21 24.12
CA GLN A 334 18.82 8.42 24.01
C GLN A 334 18.30 9.50 24.98
N GLN A 335 19.04 9.80 26.04
CA GLN A 335 18.58 10.63 27.18
C GLN A 335 17.39 9.99 27.94
N ASN A 336 17.33 8.66 27.94
CA ASN A 336 16.33 7.87 28.67
C ASN A 336 16.99 7.18 29.87
N ASP A 337 16.40 7.37 31.05
CA ASP A 337 16.84 6.74 32.29
C ASP A 337 16.48 5.24 32.33
N PRO A 338 17.20 4.41 33.11
CA PRO A 338 16.84 3.01 33.34
C PRO A 338 15.42 2.85 33.91
N GLY A 339 14.64 1.94 33.34
CA GLY A 339 13.22 1.69 33.65
C GLY A 339 12.23 2.69 33.03
N SER A 340 12.70 3.72 32.31
CA SER A 340 11.82 4.71 31.65
C SER A 340 11.00 4.10 30.50
N TYR A 341 11.50 3.07 29.82
CA TYR A 341 10.76 2.35 28.78
C TYR A 341 9.52 1.68 29.35
N VAL A 342 9.67 0.98 30.49
CA VAL A 342 8.55 0.33 31.18
C VAL A 342 7.54 1.35 31.70
N ALA A 343 8.01 2.50 32.20
CA ALA A 343 7.12 3.59 32.62
C ALA A 343 6.30 4.14 31.43
N MET A 344 6.95 4.36 30.29
CA MET A 344 6.31 4.81 29.05
C MET A 344 5.30 3.80 28.51
N TRP A 345 5.66 2.52 28.41
CA TRP A 345 4.74 1.46 27.99
C TRP A 345 3.47 1.45 28.83
N LYS A 346 3.60 1.47 30.15
CA LYS A 346 2.46 1.45 31.08
C LYS A 346 1.61 2.71 30.96
N HIS A 347 2.22 3.86 30.74
CA HIS A 347 1.52 5.12 30.53
C HIS A 347 0.65 5.07 29.26
N VAL A 348 1.23 4.68 28.11
CA VAL A 348 0.50 4.55 26.85
C VAL A 348 -0.60 3.49 26.95
N TRP A 349 -0.32 2.33 27.54
CA TRP A 349 -1.31 1.28 27.80
C TRP A 349 -2.47 1.78 28.67
N GLN A 350 -2.20 2.60 29.70
CA GLN A 350 -3.23 3.14 30.58
C GLN A 350 -4.13 4.14 29.84
N VAL A 351 -3.56 5.03 29.01
CA VAL A 351 -4.37 5.94 28.18
C VAL A 351 -5.28 5.16 27.23
N PHE A 352 -4.84 4.03 26.69
CA PHE A 352 -5.68 3.14 25.89
C PHE A 352 -6.75 2.43 26.72
N GLN A 353 -6.42 1.99 27.94
CA GLN A 353 -7.36 1.38 28.87
C GLN A 353 -8.49 2.32 29.26
N ASP A 354 -8.16 3.56 29.63
CA ASP A 354 -9.09 4.58 30.11
C ASP A 354 -10.07 5.07 29.02
N ASN A 355 -9.72 4.83 27.75
CA ASN A 355 -10.53 5.18 26.58
C ASN A 355 -11.17 3.95 25.89
N GLY A 356 -11.10 2.76 26.50
CA GLY A 356 -11.74 1.53 25.99
C GLY A 356 -11.06 0.91 24.77
N ALA A 357 -9.85 1.35 24.41
CA ALA A 357 -9.14 0.86 23.23
C ALA A 357 -8.51 -0.53 23.44
N ASN A 358 -8.27 -0.93 24.70
CA ASN A 358 -7.69 -2.24 25.04
C ASN A 358 -8.58 -3.46 24.73
N ASP A 359 -9.87 -3.23 24.46
CA ASP A 359 -10.78 -4.26 23.93
C ASP A 359 -10.42 -4.65 22.47
N TYR A 360 -9.66 -3.79 21.78
CA TYR A 360 -9.25 -3.96 20.38
C TYR A 360 -7.72 -3.99 20.19
N ALA A 361 -6.94 -3.36 21.07
CA ALA A 361 -5.48 -3.40 21.04
C ALA A 361 -4.92 -4.72 21.60
N ILE A 362 -4.14 -5.44 20.81
CA ILE A 362 -3.33 -6.60 21.25
C ILE A 362 -1.89 -6.12 21.44
N TRP A 363 -1.43 -6.03 22.69
CA TRP A 363 -0.13 -5.48 23.04
C TRP A 363 0.99 -6.52 22.85
N ASN A 364 1.95 -6.23 21.97
CA ASN A 364 3.02 -7.16 21.60
C ASN A 364 4.41 -6.61 21.97
N TRP A 365 5.02 -7.16 23.02
CA TRP A 365 6.34 -6.75 23.51
C TRP A 365 7.45 -7.50 22.77
N SER A 366 8.31 -6.77 22.05
CA SER A 366 9.16 -7.33 20.99
C SER A 366 10.62 -6.87 21.04
N PRO A 367 11.50 -7.49 21.86
CA PRO A 367 12.96 -7.27 21.81
C PRO A 367 13.62 -7.66 20.47
N SER A 368 14.84 -7.19 20.25
CA SER A 368 15.76 -7.67 19.19
C SER A 368 16.60 -8.87 19.68
N ARG A 369 17.12 -9.69 18.75
CA ARG A 369 18.01 -10.82 19.09
C ARG A 369 19.24 -10.40 19.90
N ILE A 370 19.44 -11.04 21.05
CA ILE A 370 20.40 -10.57 22.06
C ILE A 370 21.86 -10.57 21.59
N ASP A 371 22.24 -11.54 20.78
CA ASP A 371 23.64 -11.75 20.38
C ASP A 371 24.16 -10.62 19.47
N LYS A 372 23.27 -9.79 18.89
CA LYS A 372 23.59 -8.67 18.01
C LYS A 372 23.51 -7.28 18.66
N LEU A 373 23.31 -7.19 19.98
CA LEU A 373 23.25 -5.92 20.73
C LEU A 373 24.61 -5.20 20.89
N GLY A 374 25.68 -5.69 20.24
CA GLY A 374 27.01 -5.05 20.22
C GLY A 374 27.81 -5.09 21.54
N ASN A 375 27.22 -5.54 22.65
CA ASN A 375 27.91 -5.68 23.93
C ASN A 375 27.33 -6.83 24.76
N THR A 376 28.18 -7.73 25.26
CA THR A 376 27.77 -8.91 26.04
C THR A 376 27.01 -8.57 27.33
N LYS A 377 27.22 -7.39 27.91
CA LYS A 377 26.47 -6.93 29.09
C LYS A 377 24.97 -6.73 28.82
N TYR A 378 24.58 -6.51 27.56
CA TYR A 378 23.19 -6.36 27.12
C TYR A 378 22.52 -7.70 26.80
N GLN A 379 23.23 -8.82 26.93
CA GLN A 379 22.77 -10.16 26.51
C GLN A 379 22.27 -11.01 27.67
N THR A 380 22.12 -10.42 28.86
CA THR A 380 21.74 -11.12 30.09
C THR A 380 20.23 -11.09 30.30
N LEU A 381 19.72 -12.14 30.96
CA LEU A 381 18.30 -12.23 31.36
C LEU A 381 17.87 -10.99 32.14
N ASP A 382 18.66 -10.57 33.14
CA ASP A 382 18.38 -9.38 33.96
C ASP A 382 18.29 -8.10 33.12
N TYR A 383 19.15 -7.94 32.10
CA TYR A 383 19.10 -6.78 31.23
C TYR A 383 17.82 -6.76 30.38
N MET A 384 17.43 -7.88 29.78
CA MET A 384 16.18 -7.96 29.01
C MET A 384 14.95 -7.81 29.91
N ALA A 385 14.96 -8.39 31.11
CA ALA A 385 13.86 -8.35 32.07
C ALA A 385 13.52 -6.92 32.52
N ASN A 386 14.50 -6.01 32.59
CA ASN A 386 14.26 -4.60 32.93
C ASN A 386 13.33 -3.88 31.94
N TYR A 387 13.21 -4.36 30.70
CA TYR A 387 12.33 -3.80 29.68
C TYR A 387 10.93 -4.42 29.66
N TYR A 388 10.67 -5.47 30.44
CA TYR A 388 9.37 -6.15 30.44
C TYR A 388 8.37 -5.42 31.34
N PRO A 389 7.25 -4.90 30.81
CA PRO A 389 6.31 -4.12 31.62
C PRO A 389 5.46 -5.00 32.56
N GLY A 390 5.42 -6.31 32.36
CA GLY A 390 4.67 -7.26 33.18
C GLY A 390 3.46 -7.85 32.47
N ALA A 391 3.00 -9.00 32.96
CA ALA A 391 2.03 -9.86 32.27
C ALA A 391 0.65 -9.23 32.03
N ASP A 392 0.27 -8.22 32.81
CA ASP A 392 -1.02 -7.50 32.69
C ASP A 392 -1.01 -6.47 31.53
N TYR A 393 0.18 -6.05 31.07
CA TYR A 393 0.38 -5.00 30.07
C TYR A 393 0.75 -5.54 28.67
N VAL A 394 0.77 -6.87 28.52
CA VAL A 394 1.31 -7.58 27.35
C VAL A 394 0.38 -8.74 27.02
N ASP A 395 -0.19 -8.76 25.83
CA ASP A 395 -1.02 -9.87 25.35
C ASP A 395 -0.14 -10.97 24.71
N TRP A 396 0.77 -10.57 23.81
CA TRP A 396 1.75 -11.43 23.15
C TRP A 396 3.17 -10.91 23.37
N VAL A 397 4.14 -11.80 23.23
CA VAL A 397 5.55 -11.42 23.12
C VAL A 397 6.04 -11.71 21.72
N GLY A 398 7.21 -11.20 21.37
CA GLY A 398 7.82 -11.53 20.11
C GLY A 398 9.27 -11.13 20.03
N MET A 399 9.84 -11.20 18.83
CA MET A 399 11.17 -10.65 18.59
C MET A 399 11.42 -10.30 17.13
N SER A 400 12.37 -9.38 16.93
CA SER A 400 13.03 -9.18 15.64
C SER A 400 14.28 -10.06 15.54
N GLY A 401 14.49 -10.70 14.38
CA GLY A 401 15.64 -11.59 14.17
C GLY A 401 16.01 -11.79 12.71
N TYR A 402 17.23 -11.40 12.35
CA TYR A 402 17.73 -11.44 10.98
C TYR A 402 19.00 -12.27 10.82
N TYR A 403 19.12 -13.02 9.73
CA TYR A 403 20.36 -13.70 9.30
C TYR A 403 21.13 -12.81 8.32
N ARG A 404 22.21 -12.14 8.80
CA ARG A 404 22.88 -11.06 8.06
C ARG A 404 24.27 -11.42 7.53
N ASP A 405 24.99 -12.34 8.19
CA ASP A 405 26.40 -12.63 7.93
C ASP A 405 26.63 -14.10 7.56
N ALA A 406 27.40 -14.34 6.49
CA ALA A 406 27.73 -15.68 6.00
C ALA A 406 28.69 -16.47 6.91
N SER A 407 29.29 -15.80 7.91
CA SER A 407 30.10 -16.45 8.95
C SER A 407 29.24 -17.14 10.03
N GLU A 408 27.96 -16.75 10.14
CA GLU A 408 27.01 -17.35 11.07
C GLU A 408 26.53 -18.72 10.58
N GLN A 409 25.98 -19.53 11.49
CA GLN A 409 25.23 -20.71 11.07
C GLN A 409 23.87 -20.27 10.50
N PRO A 410 23.48 -20.70 9.28
CA PRO A 410 22.18 -20.37 8.68
C PRO A 410 21.09 -21.26 9.30
N THR A 411 20.81 -21.05 10.59
CA THR A 411 19.81 -21.81 11.33
C THR A 411 18.91 -20.90 12.16
N PHE A 412 17.71 -21.41 12.44
CA PHE A 412 16.79 -20.84 13.42
C PHE A 412 17.47 -20.68 14.78
N GLU A 413 18.10 -21.76 15.27
CA GLU A 413 18.73 -21.79 16.59
C GLU A 413 19.76 -20.68 16.78
N ASN A 414 20.63 -20.45 15.79
CA ASN A 414 21.62 -19.37 15.83
C ASN A 414 20.98 -17.97 15.84
N THR A 415 19.78 -17.81 15.29
CA THR A 415 19.11 -16.51 15.13
C THR A 415 18.16 -16.19 16.29
N PHE A 416 17.50 -17.21 16.84
CA PHE A 416 16.37 -17.05 17.76
C PHE A 416 16.57 -17.73 19.13
N GLY A 417 17.20 -18.92 19.19
CA GLY A 417 17.18 -19.81 20.36
C GLY A 417 17.52 -19.12 21.69
N ALA A 418 18.71 -18.51 21.78
CA ALA A 418 19.15 -17.81 22.99
C ALA A 418 18.28 -16.60 23.40
N THR A 419 17.50 -16.02 22.47
CA THR A 419 16.55 -14.94 22.77
C THR A 419 15.21 -15.51 23.23
N LEU A 420 14.72 -16.56 22.57
CA LEU A 420 13.51 -17.29 22.97
C LEU A 420 13.63 -17.86 24.38
N ASP A 421 14.80 -18.40 24.74
CA ASP A 421 15.08 -18.88 26.10
C ASP A 421 14.91 -17.79 27.18
N GLN A 422 15.26 -16.53 26.87
CA GLN A 422 15.05 -15.42 27.80
C GLN A 422 13.59 -14.96 27.80
N ILE A 423 12.94 -14.87 26.63
CA ILE A 423 11.51 -14.53 26.51
C ILE A 423 10.65 -15.53 27.32
N ARG A 424 10.90 -16.83 27.20
CA ARG A 424 10.21 -17.90 27.94
C ARG A 424 10.35 -17.79 29.45
N GLN A 425 11.48 -17.27 29.94
CA GLN A 425 11.72 -17.03 31.37
C GLN A 425 11.08 -15.73 31.87
N ILE A 426 11.07 -14.67 31.05
CA ILE A 426 10.55 -13.33 31.39
C ILE A 426 9.02 -13.29 31.32
N ALA A 427 8.44 -13.92 30.30
CA ALA A 427 7.03 -13.85 29.97
C ALA A 427 6.39 -15.25 29.78
N PRO A 428 6.47 -16.14 30.78
CA PRO A 428 6.03 -17.52 30.66
C PRO A 428 4.54 -17.61 30.30
N GLY A 429 4.21 -18.48 29.33
CA GLY A 429 2.84 -18.72 28.87
C GLY A 429 2.25 -17.64 27.95
N LYS A 430 3.03 -16.63 27.53
CA LYS A 430 2.64 -15.71 26.45
C LYS A 430 3.00 -16.34 25.10
N GLY A 431 2.08 -16.28 24.13
CA GLY A 431 2.37 -16.69 22.76
C GLY A 431 3.44 -15.79 22.13
N ILE A 432 4.39 -16.41 21.42
CA ILE A 432 5.54 -15.76 20.81
C ILE A 432 5.31 -15.58 19.30
N VAL A 433 5.33 -14.34 18.81
CA VAL A 433 5.33 -14.02 17.37
C VAL A 433 6.72 -13.54 16.95
N LEU A 434 7.32 -14.16 15.95
CA LEU A 434 8.57 -13.64 15.36
C LEU A 434 8.23 -12.44 14.45
N ASN A 435 8.00 -11.29 15.09
CA ASN A 435 7.34 -10.11 14.51
C ASN A 435 8.06 -9.50 13.32
N GLU A 436 9.37 -9.69 13.20
CA GLU A 436 10.15 -9.13 12.09
C GLU A 436 11.36 -10.00 11.79
N ILE A 437 11.25 -10.83 10.76
CA ILE A 437 12.30 -11.78 10.39
C ILE A 437 12.72 -11.70 8.93
N GLY A 438 13.98 -12.03 8.66
CA GLY A 438 14.48 -12.13 7.30
C GLY A 438 15.89 -12.71 7.20
N ALA A 439 16.19 -13.32 6.05
CA ALA A 439 17.53 -13.77 5.68
C ALA A 439 17.99 -13.09 4.39
N THR A 440 19.26 -12.67 4.34
CA THR A 440 19.84 -11.97 3.18
C THR A 440 20.55 -12.97 2.28
N GLU A 441 20.74 -12.61 1.02
CA GLU A 441 21.46 -13.40 0.02
C GLU A 441 23.00 -13.34 0.26
N THR A 442 23.44 -13.84 1.42
CA THR A 442 24.85 -13.92 1.82
C THR A 442 25.30 -15.38 1.86
N GLY A 443 26.54 -15.63 1.39
CA GLY A 443 27.21 -16.93 1.44
C GLY A 443 26.61 -18.05 0.58
N GLY A 444 27.47 -19.02 0.25
CA GLY A 444 27.10 -20.15 -0.62
C GLY A 444 26.90 -19.77 -2.09
N SER A 445 26.37 -20.71 -2.86
CA SER A 445 25.98 -20.53 -4.27
C SER A 445 24.46 -20.76 -4.43
N VAL A 446 23.92 -20.62 -5.64
CA VAL A 446 22.50 -20.98 -5.89
C VAL A 446 22.21 -22.47 -5.61
N SER A 447 23.21 -23.34 -5.75
CA SER A 447 23.09 -24.77 -5.42
C SER A 447 23.44 -25.10 -3.96
N ASP A 448 23.87 -24.12 -3.15
CA ASP A 448 24.27 -24.31 -1.75
C ASP A 448 23.92 -23.09 -0.88
N SER A 449 22.72 -22.54 -1.09
CA SER A 449 22.29 -21.25 -0.56
C SER A 449 22.15 -21.24 0.95
N GLN A 450 22.85 -20.33 1.64
CA GLN A 450 22.68 -20.16 3.08
C GLN A 450 21.30 -19.57 3.45
N LYS A 451 20.74 -18.64 2.65
CA LYS A 451 19.38 -18.15 2.86
C LYS A 451 18.36 -19.29 2.81
N SER A 452 18.46 -20.16 1.80
CA SER A 452 17.55 -21.29 1.65
C SER A 452 17.70 -22.31 2.80
N LYS A 453 18.93 -22.57 3.27
CA LYS A 453 19.18 -23.38 4.48
C LYS A 453 18.55 -22.77 5.74
N TRP A 454 18.68 -21.45 5.93
CA TRP A 454 18.06 -20.74 7.05
C TRP A 454 16.53 -20.81 7.00
N ILE A 455 15.95 -20.64 5.81
CA ILE A 455 14.51 -20.79 5.60
C ILE A 455 14.05 -22.21 5.92
N THR A 456 14.73 -23.25 5.43
CA THR A 456 14.43 -24.65 5.79
C THR A 456 14.52 -24.86 7.30
N SER A 457 15.59 -24.38 7.94
CA SER A 457 15.77 -24.48 9.40
C SER A 457 14.72 -23.72 10.21
N LEU A 458 14.15 -22.62 9.70
CA LEU A 458 13.02 -21.94 10.32
C LEU A 458 11.79 -22.85 10.37
N PHE A 459 11.42 -23.47 9.25
CA PHE A 459 10.28 -24.39 9.22
C PHE A 459 10.55 -25.69 9.98
N ASP A 460 11.78 -26.20 10.00
CA ASP A 460 12.18 -27.33 10.85
C ASP A 460 12.09 -27.01 12.35
N ALA A 461 12.31 -25.75 12.76
CA ALA A 461 12.15 -25.35 14.16
C ALA A 461 10.69 -25.10 14.53
N LEU A 462 9.88 -24.55 13.61
CA LEU A 462 8.43 -24.42 13.78
C LEU A 462 7.71 -25.79 13.79
N ALA A 463 8.34 -26.82 13.22
CA ALA A 463 7.94 -28.22 13.32
C ALA A 463 8.08 -28.78 14.74
N ASP A 464 9.10 -28.34 15.46
CA ASP A 464 9.50 -28.93 16.73
C ASP A 464 8.47 -28.56 17.82
N PRO A 465 7.88 -29.55 18.52
CA PRO A 465 7.03 -29.29 19.68
C PRO A 465 7.70 -28.48 20.80
N ALA A 466 9.04 -28.36 20.82
CA ALA A 466 9.76 -27.44 21.70
C ALA A 466 9.54 -25.95 21.36
N ASN A 467 8.89 -25.63 20.23
CA ASN A 467 8.49 -24.29 19.80
C ASN A 467 6.98 -24.22 19.48
N ASP A 468 6.16 -24.95 20.25
CA ASP A 468 4.69 -24.85 20.22
C ASP A 468 4.18 -23.46 20.65
N ASP A 469 4.90 -22.81 21.56
CA ASP A 469 4.69 -21.43 22.01
C ASP A 469 4.96 -20.36 20.94
N VAL A 470 5.64 -20.68 19.83
CA VAL A 470 5.90 -19.77 18.71
C VAL A 470 4.68 -19.70 17.78
N ILE A 471 3.62 -19.03 18.23
CA ILE A 471 2.32 -18.92 17.56
C ILE A 471 2.35 -18.24 16.18
N GLY A 472 3.49 -17.75 15.68
CA GLY A 472 3.62 -17.31 14.29
C GLY A 472 4.85 -16.45 14.00
N PHE A 473 4.89 -15.86 12.81
CA PHE A 473 5.90 -14.89 12.39
C PHE A 473 5.35 -13.88 11.40
N ALA A 474 6.03 -12.74 11.24
CA ALA A 474 5.85 -11.85 10.10
C ALA A 474 7.20 -11.65 9.38
N TYR A 475 7.23 -12.05 8.10
CA TYR A 475 8.44 -11.99 7.30
C TYR A 475 8.61 -10.58 6.70
N PHE A 476 9.80 -10.00 6.83
CA PHE A 476 10.13 -8.67 6.32
C PHE A 476 10.63 -8.76 4.88
N SER A 477 9.74 -8.74 3.90
CA SER A 477 10.08 -8.97 2.49
C SER A 477 10.43 -7.67 1.76
N GLU A 478 11.48 -6.99 2.22
CA GLU A 478 11.93 -5.70 1.68
C GLU A 478 13.44 -5.62 1.42
N VAL A 479 13.90 -4.51 0.85
CA VAL A 479 15.33 -4.18 0.67
C VAL A 479 15.69 -3.02 1.60
N ALA A 480 16.44 -3.31 2.66
CA ALA A 480 16.87 -2.33 3.65
C ALA A 480 18.36 -1.98 3.47
N THR A 481 18.66 -0.70 3.24
CA THR A 481 20.05 -0.21 3.22
C THR A 481 20.36 0.51 4.51
N THR A 482 21.18 -0.11 5.36
CA THR A 482 21.55 0.40 6.69
C THR A 482 23.03 0.75 6.76
N ILE A 483 23.47 1.37 7.87
CA ILE A 483 24.88 1.58 8.19
C ILE A 483 25.31 0.55 9.23
N VAL A 484 26.09 -0.45 8.85
CA VAL A 484 26.67 -1.44 9.78
C VAL A 484 28.15 -1.10 9.97
N ASP A 485 28.59 -0.86 11.20
CA ASP A 485 29.97 -0.47 11.55
C ASP A 485 30.53 0.68 10.69
N GLY A 486 29.69 1.70 10.43
CA GLY A 486 30.06 2.86 9.61
C GLY A 486 30.10 2.60 8.10
N LYS A 487 29.69 1.41 7.62
CA LYS A 487 29.62 1.05 6.21
C LYS A 487 28.18 0.90 5.74
N ARG A 488 27.88 1.45 4.56
CA ARG A 488 26.56 1.29 3.92
C ARG A 488 26.42 -0.14 3.39
N THR A 489 25.48 -0.88 3.94
CA THR A 489 25.19 -2.29 3.60
C THR A 489 23.74 -2.39 3.15
N THR A 490 23.52 -2.83 1.92
CA THR A 490 22.18 -3.17 1.41
C THR A 490 21.91 -4.64 1.69
N ASN A 491 20.85 -4.91 2.44
CA ASN A 491 20.36 -6.26 2.70
C ASN A 491 19.10 -6.48 1.84
N ASP A 492 19.03 -7.61 1.15
CA ASP A 492 17.87 -8.00 0.34
C ASP A 492 17.13 -9.15 1.03
N TRP A 493 16.16 -8.78 1.88
CA TRP A 493 15.41 -9.73 2.69
C TRP A 493 14.32 -10.44 1.88
N ARG A 494 13.84 -9.80 0.79
CA ARG A 494 12.70 -10.25 -0.03
C ARG A 494 12.65 -11.75 -0.26
N LEU A 495 11.46 -12.34 -0.16
CA LEU A 495 11.28 -13.79 -0.42
C LEU A 495 11.62 -14.14 -1.87
N ASN A 496 11.38 -13.21 -2.80
CA ASN A 496 11.67 -13.35 -4.22
C ASN A 496 12.99 -12.73 -4.67
N SER A 497 13.95 -12.53 -3.76
CA SER A 497 15.33 -12.15 -4.09
C SER A 497 16.00 -13.13 -5.05
N ARG A 498 15.72 -14.44 -4.88
CA ARG A 498 16.12 -15.54 -5.78
C ARG A 498 15.07 -16.63 -5.83
N SER A 499 15.05 -17.40 -6.92
CA SER A 499 14.08 -18.48 -7.14
C SER A 499 14.23 -19.65 -6.18
N ASP A 500 15.44 -19.94 -5.70
CA ASP A 500 15.67 -21.03 -4.73
C ASP A 500 15.27 -20.62 -3.31
N SER A 501 15.51 -19.37 -2.90
CA SER A 501 15.02 -18.79 -1.65
C SER A 501 13.48 -18.79 -1.60
N LEU A 502 12.84 -18.37 -2.70
CA LEU A 502 11.38 -18.42 -2.86
C LEU A 502 10.86 -19.86 -2.81
N ALA A 503 11.50 -20.80 -3.51
CA ALA A 503 11.09 -22.20 -3.52
C ALA A 503 11.22 -22.87 -2.14
N ALA A 504 12.30 -22.59 -1.40
CA ALA A 504 12.49 -23.09 -0.03
C ALA A 504 11.40 -22.57 0.92
N PHE A 505 11.02 -21.28 0.79
CA PHE A 505 9.95 -20.71 1.61
C PHE A 505 8.58 -21.28 1.23
N ALA A 506 8.29 -21.34 -0.07
CA ALA A 506 7.04 -21.87 -0.60
C ALA A 506 6.86 -23.35 -0.24
N GLU A 507 7.93 -24.15 -0.17
CA GLU A 507 7.84 -25.52 0.31
C GLU A 507 7.61 -25.59 1.82
N GLY A 508 8.40 -24.85 2.61
CA GLY A 508 8.28 -24.85 4.06
C GLY A 508 6.92 -24.38 4.57
N ILE A 509 6.33 -23.34 3.97
CA ILE A 509 5.03 -22.78 4.35
C ILE A 509 3.84 -23.72 4.04
N ARG A 510 4.04 -24.70 3.15
CA ARG A 510 3.02 -25.71 2.76
C ARG A 510 3.16 -27.05 3.50
N ARG A 511 4.15 -27.19 4.38
CA ARG A 511 4.37 -28.41 5.15
C ARG A 511 3.17 -28.71 6.06
N SER A 512 2.78 -29.97 6.11
CA SER A 512 1.67 -30.50 6.91
C SER A 512 2.09 -31.66 7.82
N ASP A 513 3.40 -31.99 7.86
CA ASP A 513 4.04 -32.84 8.88
C ASP A 513 4.28 -32.10 10.21
N ILE A 514 3.98 -30.81 10.20
CA ILE A 514 4.07 -29.86 11.28
C ILE A 514 2.62 -29.52 11.70
N ASP A 515 2.35 -29.41 13.01
CA ASP A 515 1.04 -29.00 13.55
C ASP A 515 0.81 -27.50 13.28
N TYR A 516 0.66 -27.21 12.01
CA TYR A 516 0.86 -25.92 11.37
C TYR A 516 -0.34 -25.67 10.48
N ASP A 517 -1.45 -25.39 11.15
CA ASP A 517 -2.69 -24.99 10.49
C ASP A 517 -2.55 -23.55 9.96
N LEU A 518 -1.55 -23.30 9.09
CA LEU A 518 -1.62 -22.21 8.14
C LEU A 518 -2.63 -22.63 7.09
N GLN A 519 -3.80 -22.02 7.16
CA GLN A 519 -5.00 -22.41 6.41
C GLN A 519 -4.68 -22.93 5.01
N GLU A 520 -4.98 -24.22 4.76
CA GLU A 520 -4.78 -24.85 3.46
C GLU A 520 -5.59 -24.11 2.38
N VAL A 521 -4.93 -23.28 1.58
CA VAL A 521 -5.53 -22.66 0.41
C VAL A 521 -5.46 -23.62 -0.77
N LYS A 522 -6.60 -24.25 -1.09
CA LYS A 522 -6.82 -24.85 -2.42
C LYS A 522 -7.31 -23.77 -3.37
N GLN A 523 -6.57 -23.57 -4.48
CA GLN A 523 -6.98 -22.71 -5.60
C GLN A 523 -8.08 -23.35 -6.45
#